data_AF-A0A4Y2RDD4-F1
#
_entry.id   AF-A0A4Y2RDD4-F1
#
_cell.length_a   1.000
_cell.length_b   1.000
_cell.length_c   1.000
_cell.angle_alpha   90.00
_cell.angle_beta   90.00
_cell.angle_gamma   90.00
#
_symmetry.space_group_name_H-M   'P 1'
#
loop_
_entity.id
_entity.type
_entity.pdbx_description
1 polymer ?
#
loop_
_entity_poly.entity_id
_entity_poly.type
_entity_poly.pdbx_seq_one_letter_code
_entity_poly.pdbx_strand_id
1 'polypeptide(L)'
;MLQFFKSLVLTLQGPCFWKIWVLLFTCAVYKAVHLEHMSGVSTEAFLMALRRFVGRRGRCSTICDDGTNFVGAANILRCLDWKKVIKYGTVNAI
;
A
#
# COMPACT_ATOMS: atom_id res chain seq x y z
N MET A 1 -0.71 17.29 2.93
CA MET A 1 -0.81 16.83 1.53
C MET A 1 0.44 16.00 1.23
N LEU A 2 0.38 14.68 1.46
CA LEU A 2 1.56 13.80 1.36
C LEU A 2 1.74 13.42 -0.12
N GLN A 3 2.70 14.06 -0.77
CA GLN A 3 3.00 13.86 -2.18
C GLN A 3 4.24 12.97 -2.33
N PHE A 4 4.12 11.98 -3.21
CA PHE A 4 5.12 10.97 -3.59
C PHE A 4 5.43 9.92 -2.52
N PHE A 5 4.85 8.74 -2.74
CA PHE A 5 5.20 7.49 -2.07
C PHE A 5 5.93 6.56 -3.02
N LYS A 6 7.15 6.18 -2.67
CA LYS A 6 7.83 5.02 -3.27
C LYS A 6 7.61 3.81 -2.38
N SER A 7 7.27 2.69 -3.00
CA SER A 7 7.12 1.41 -2.31
C SER A 7 8.39 0.59 -2.51
N LEU A 8 8.95 0.04 -1.43
CA LEU A 8 10.08 -0.90 -1.50
C LEU A 8 9.74 -2.14 -0.70
N VAL A 9 9.85 -3.31 -1.33
CA VAL A 9 9.65 -4.60 -0.65
C VAL A 9 10.99 -5.09 -0.13
N LEU A 10 11.09 -5.25 1.19
CA LEU A 10 12.24 -5.87 1.84
C LEU A 10 11.90 -7.30 2.25
N THR A 11 12.87 -8.18 2.05
CA THR A 11 12.85 -9.55 2.54
C THR A 11 13.81 -9.64 3.71
N LEU A 12 13.31 -10.02 4.88
CA LEU A 12 14.16 -10.35 6.02
C LEU A 12 14.21 -11.88 6.16
N GLN A 13 15.42 -12.42 6.17
CA GLN A 13 15.68 -13.84 6.39
C GLN A 13 16.46 -13.99 7.69
N GLY A 14 15.78 -14.52 8.72
CA GLY A 14 16.38 -14.77 10.03
C GLY A 14 17.12 -16.11 10.09
N PRO A 15 17.93 -16.35 11.14
CA PRO A 15 18.61 -17.62 11.38
C PRO A 15 17.62 -18.78 11.63
N CYS A 16 16.40 -18.45 12.03
CA CYS A 16 15.25 -19.34 12.04
C CYS A 16 14.44 -19.06 10.76
N PHE A 17 14.16 -20.11 9.98
CA PHE A 17 13.76 -20.16 8.56
C PHE A 17 12.53 -19.37 8.07
N TRP A 18 12.10 -18.30 8.74
CA TRP A 18 10.94 -17.50 8.38
C TRP A 18 11.34 -16.34 7.46
N LYS A 19 10.62 -16.22 6.34
CA LYS A 19 10.77 -15.11 5.39
C LYS A 19 9.71 -14.06 5.68
N ILE A 20 10.13 -12.85 6.04
CA ILE A 20 9.22 -11.74 6.31
C ILE A 20 9.29 -10.75 5.14
N TRP A 21 8.12 -10.35 4.65
CA TRP A 21 7.99 -9.32 3.63
C TRP A 21 7.54 -8.02 4.27
N VAL A 22 8.31 -6.96 4.10
CA VAL A 22 8.01 -5.63 4.63
C VAL A 22 7.91 -4.64 3.49
N LEU A 23 6.82 -3.87 3.47
CA LEU A 23 6.59 -2.78 2.54
C LEU A 23 7.01 -1.46 3.19
N LEU A 24 7.95 -0.75 2.57
CA LEU A 24 8.32 0.60 2.94
C LEU A 24 7.52 1.60 2.12
N PHE A 25 6.80 2.48 2.78
CA PHE A 25 6.24 3.70 2.20
C PHE A 25 7.13 4.87 2.58
N THR A 26 7.78 5.48 1.60
CA THR A 26 8.63 6.67 1.84
C THR A 26 7.94 7.91 1.29
N CYS A 27 7.80 8.95 2.11
CA CYS A 27 7.31 10.23 1.62
C CYS A 27 8.46 11.13 1.20
N ALA A 28 8.47 11.57 -0.06
CA ALA A 28 9.51 12.48 -0.57
C ALA A 28 9.48 13.86 0.09
N VAL A 29 8.30 14.34 0.51
CA VAL A 29 8.13 15.69 1.08
C VAL A 29 8.64 15.78 2.52
N TYR A 30 8.29 14.80 3.37
CA TYR A 30 8.59 14.86 4.81
C TYR A 30 9.77 13.97 5.23
N LYS A 31 10.41 13.26 4.28
CA LYS A 31 11.42 12.22 4.56
C LYS A 31 10.94 11.18 5.58
N ALA A 32 9.63 10.96 5.66
CA ALA A 32 9.04 9.99 6.57
C ALA A 32 9.07 8.60 5.94
N VAL A 33 9.43 7.59 6.73
CA VAL A 33 9.41 6.18 6.33
C VAL A 33 8.36 5.47 7.18
N HIS A 34 7.46 4.74 6.52
CA HIS A 34 6.43 3.95 7.17
C HIS A 34 6.54 2.49 6.74
N LEU A 35 6.58 1.59 7.72
CA LEU A 35 6.76 0.15 7.51
C LEU A 35 5.42 -0.56 7.67
N GLU A 36 5.05 -1.37 6.68
CA GLU A 36 3.89 -2.26 6.72
C GLU A 36 4.32 -3.70 6.52
N HIS A 37 3.78 -4.61 7.32
CA HIS A 37 3.99 -6.04 7.12
C HIS A 37 3.11 -6.57 5.98
N MET A 38 3.69 -7.43 5.15
CA MET A 38 3.01 -8.18 4.10
C MET A 38 3.20 -9.68 4.30
N SER A 39 2.14 -10.44 4.04
CA SER A 39 2.17 -11.92 4.06
C SER A 39 2.86 -12.53 2.83
N GLY A 40 3.18 -11.73 1.82
CA GLY A 40 3.78 -12.19 0.57
C GLY A 40 4.05 -11.04 -0.40
N VAL A 41 4.47 -11.39 -1.62
CA VAL A 41 4.78 -10.45 -2.72
C VAL A 41 3.60 -10.29 -3.67
N SER A 42 2.45 -10.90 -3.39
CA SER A 42 1.27 -10.80 -4.26
C SER A 42 0.64 -9.40 -4.25
N THR A 43 -0.09 -9.08 -5.32
CA THR A 43 -0.82 -7.82 -5.44
C THR A 43 -1.87 -7.63 -4.34
N GLU A 44 -2.51 -8.72 -3.91
CA GLU A 44 -3.48 -8.71 -2.80
C GLU A 44 -2.82 -8.34 -1.47
N ALA A 45 -1.64 -8.92 -1.18
CA ALA A 45 -0.88 -8.60 0.02
C ALA A 45 -0.47 -7.11 0.04
N PHE A 46 -0.09 -6.57 -1.12
CA PHE A 46 0.19 -5.15 -1.30
C PHE A 46 -1.05 -4.27 -1.07
N LEU A 47 -2.20 -4.61 -1.65
CA LEU A 47 -3.45 -3.86 -1.45
C LEU A 47 -3.88 -3.85 0.02
N MET A 48 -3.73 -4.96 0.72
CA MET A 48 -4.02 -5.05 2.16
C MET A 48 -3.08 -4.18 2.99
N ALA A 49 -1.79 -4.13 2.65
CA ALA A 49 -0.83 -3.24 3.29
C ALA A 49 -1.13 -1.76 2.98
N LEU A 50 -1.48 -1.43 1.73
CA LEU A 50 -1.87 -0.08 1.33
C LEU A 50 -3.14 0.37 2.07
N ARG A 51 -4.13 -0.52 2.22
CA ARG A 51 -5.34 -0.22 3.00
C ARG A 51 -5.02 0.08 4.46
N ARG A 52 -4.13 -0.70 5.10
CA ARG A 52 -3.64 -0.43 6.47
C ARG A 52 -2.94 0.92 6.57
N PHE A 53 -2.11 1.24 5.58
CA PHE A 53 -1.40 2.51 5.52
C PHE A 53 -2.37 3.70 5.41
N VAL A 54 -3.31 3.64 4.46
CA VAL A 54 -4.32 4.70 4.25
C VAL A 54 -5.22 4.85 5.47
N GLY A 55 -5.61 3.75 6.13
CA GLY A 55 -6.38 3.82 7.38
C GLY A 55 -5.65 4.52 8.52
N ARG A 56 -4.32 4.39 8.60
CA ARG A 56 -3.49 4.99 9.67
C ARG A 56 -3.01 6.40 9.38
N ARG A 57 -2.68 6.72 8.12
CA ARG A 57 -2.02 7.98 7.72
C ARG A 57 -2.86 8.86 6.80
N GLY A 58 -4.02 8.37 6.36
CA GLY A 58 -4.88 9.05 5.40
C GLY A 58 -4.49 8.77 3.95
N ARG A 59 -5.34 9.22 3.02
CA ARG A 59 -5.16 8.96 1.58
C ARG A 59 -4.07 9.84 1.00
N CYS A 60 -3.15 9.23 0.27
CA CYS A 60 -2.12 9.94 -0.50
C CYS A 60 -2.73 10.57 -1.76
N SER A 61 -2.19 11.70 -2.20
CA SER A 61 -2.61 12.30 -3.48
C SER A 61 -2.03 11.54 -4.66
N THR A 62 -0.77 11.11 -4.56
CA THR A 62 0.01 10.52 -5.65
C THR A 62 0.92 9.43 -5.11
N ILE A 63 0.84 8.24 -5.70
CA ILE A 63 1.73 7.09 -5.42
C ILE A 63 2.53 6.86 -6.70
N CYS A 64 3.86 6.77 -6.59
CA CYS A 64 4.76 6.61 -7.72
C CYS A 64 5.70 5.45 -7.40
N ASP A 65 5.42 4.29 -8.00
CA ASP A 65 6.23 3.09 -7.81
C ASP A 65 6.43 2.37 -9.14
N ASP A 66 7.66 1.89 -9.34
CA ASP A 66 8.10 1.18 -10.54
C ASP A 66 8.05 -0.35 -10.32
N GLY A 67 7.61 -0.81 -9.15
CA GLY A 67 7.44 -2.23 -8.83
C GLY A 67 6.31 -2.88 -9.63
N THR A 68 6.52 -4.10 -10.11
CA THR A 68 5.50 -4.90 -10.83
C THR A 68 4.23 -5.15 -10.02
N ASN A 69 4.36 -5.26 -8.69
CA ASN A 69 3.22 -5.38 -7.77
C ASN A 69 2.35 -4.12 -7.76
N PHE A 70 2.97 -2.96 -7.91
CA PHE A 70 2.26 -1.69 -8.03
C PHE A 70 1.54 -1.58 -9.38
N VAL A 71 2.13 -2.07 -10.47
CA VAL A 71 1.44 -2.12 -11.77
C VAL A 71 0.18 -2.99 -11.69
N GLY A 72 0.27 -4.15 -11.04
CA GLY A 72 -0.90 -5.01 -10.78
C GLY A 72 -1.96 -4.30 -9.94
N ALA A 73 -1.54 -3.64 -8.85
CA ALA A 73 -2.46 -2.91 -7.98
C ALA A 73 -3.08 -1.70 -8.68
N ALA A 74 -2.30 -0.96 -9.46
CA ALA A 74 -2.74 0.19 -10.23
C ALA A 74 -3.79 -0.22 -11.28
N ASN A 75 -3.62 -1.37 -11.94
CA ASN A 75 -4.64 -1.89 -12.85
C ASN A 75 -5.95 -2.22 -12.11
N ILE A 76 -5.89 -2.86 -10.95
CA ILE A 76 -7.07 -3.15 -10.13
C ILE A 76 -7.76 -1.85 -9.69
N LEU A 77 -6.97 -0.88 -9.20
CA LEU A 77 -7.45 0.44 -8.76
C LEU A 77 -8.03 1.27 -9.90
N ARG A 78 -7.55 1.10 -11.13
CA ARG A 78 -8.07 1.80 -12.33
C ARG A 78 -9.39 1.20 -12.82
N CYS A 79 -9.59 -0.11 -12.62
CA CYS A 79 -10.85 -0.80 -12.94
C CYS A 79 -11.93 -0.62 -11.86
N LEU A 80 -11.60 -0.06 -10.69
CA LEU A 80 -12.55 0.16 -9.61
C LEU A 80 -13.37 1.43 -9.85
N ASP A 81 -14.69 1.29 -9.85
CA ASP A 81 -15.61 2.44 -9.85
C ASP A 81 -15.64 3.08 -8.46
N TRP A 82 -14.92 4.20 -8.32
CA TRP A 82 -14.87 4.96 -7.07
C TRP A 82 -16.21 5.55 -6.64
N LYS A 83 -17.17 5.76 -7.54
CA LYS A 83 -18.52 6.18 -7.14
C LYS A 83 -19.20 5.07 -6.34
N LYS A 84 -19.03 3.81 -6.78
CA LYS A 84 -19.57 2.63 -6.12
C LYS A 84 -18.91 2.40 -4.75
N VAL A 85 -17.58 2.51 -4.68
CA VAL A 85 -16.83 2.32 -3.42
C VAL A 85 -17.17 3.39 -2.39
N ILE A 86 -17.25 4.66 -2.79
CA ILE A 86 -17.64 5.75 -1.88
C ILE A 86 -19.06 5.50 -1.38
N LYS A 87 -19.99 5.12 -2.26
CA LYS A 87 -21.37 4.80 -1.88
C LYS A 87 -21.39 3.73 -0.79
N TYR A 88 -20.80 2.54 -1.02
CA TYR A 88 -20.83 1.45 -0.01
C TYR A 88 -19.99 1.74 1.25
N GLY A 89 -18.95 2.56 1.14
CA GLY A 89 -18.11 2.95 2.27
C GLY A 89 -18.80 3.95 3.20
N THR A 90 -19.63 4.86 2.67
CA THR A 90 -20.36 5.84 3.49
C THR A 90 -21.65 5.27 4.08
N VAL A 91 -22.34 4.31 3.43
CA VAL A 91 -23.54 3.68 4.04
C VAL A 91 -23.19 2.70 5.18
N ASN A 92 -21.95 2.24 5.28
CA ASN A 92 -21.49 1.35 6.38
C ASN A 92 -20.68 2.08 7.46
N ALA A 93 -20.49 3.39 7.34
CA ALA A 93 -19.99 4.22 8.42
C ALA A 93 -21.22 4.68 9.24
N ILE A 94 -21.64 3.81 10.16
CA ILE A 94 -22.56 4.18 11.26
C ILE A 94 -21.76 4.97 12.29
#